data_AF-A0A976KPL5-F1
#
_entry.id   AF-A0A976KPL5-F1
#
_cell.length_a   1.000
_cell.length_b   1.000
_cell.length_c   1.000
_cell.angle_alpha   90.00
_cell.angle_beta   90.00
_cell.angle_gamma   90.00
#
_symmetry.space_group_name_H-M   'P 1'
#
loop_
_entity.id
_entity.type
_entity.pdbx_description
1 polymer ?
#
loop_
_entity_poly.entity_id
_entity_poly.type
_entity_poly.pdbx_seq_one_letter_code
_entity_poly.pdbx_strand_id
1 'polypeptide(L)'
;MKYRWLLALMLTGVALTVSCATLGIDTLEPVRIDYDSLENPDAVYGKIRILSAYKLNDVSVNGHAMVELSGLAWSEDEQLLYAVSDHGVVFHLKPELNDGRMTDVSVITAHPLKDINGKLYRYPWRDSEGLDVFNSNNHIAGDDELLVAFEIKPRLERFDNRGNLLGSVKLPKGIDHR
;
A
#
# COMPACT_ATOMS: atom_id res chain seq x y z
N MET A 1 29.68 -64.88 9.33
CA MET A 1 28.64 -64.42 10.28
C MET A 1 28.98 -63.02 10.79
N LYS A 2 28.03 -62.09 10.65
CA LYS A 2 27.87 -60.81 11.38
C LYS A 2 28.68 -59.57 10.91
N TYR A 3 27.97 -58.77 10.11
CA TYR A 3 27.96 -57.30 9.95
C TYR A 3 28.75 -56.45 10.96
N ARG A 4 29.31 -55.32 10.48
CA ARG A 4 28.90 -53.97 10.93
C ARG A 4 29.46 -52.85 10.05
N TRP A 5 28.54 -52.01 9.57
CA TRP A 5 28.72 -50.83 8.75
C TRP A 5 29.04 -49.62 9.63
N LEU A 6 29.78 -48.65 9.11
CA LEU A 6 29.81 -47.28 9.60
C LEU A 6 29.84 -46.34 8.39
N LEU A 7 28.64 -46.01 7.90
CA LEU A 7 28.41 -44.87 7.03
C LEU A 7 28.16 -43.67 7.96
N ALA A 8 29.07 -42.70 8.01
CA ALA A 8 28.85 -41.45 8.69
C ALA A 8 28.16 -40.48 7.72
N LEU A 9 26.84 -40.33 7.87
CA LEU A 9 26.06 -39.33 7.15
C LEU A 9 26.17 -38.01 7.93
N MET A 10 26.97 -37.05 7.46
CA MET A 10 26.91 -35.67 7.97
C MET A 10 25.66 -34.99 7.39
N LEU A 11 24.60 -34.85 8.20
CA LEU A 11 23.55 -33.87 7.93
C LEU A 11 24.04 -32.50 8.41
N THR A 12 24.52 -31.66 7.50
CA THR A 12 24.64 -30.22 7.74
C THR A 12 23.29 -29.57 7.42
N GLY A 13 22.50 -29.31 8.45
CA GLY A 13 21.29 -28.50 8.33
C GLY A 13 21.67 -27.06 8.00
N VAL A 14 21.36 -26.61 6.79
CA VAL A 14 21.41 -25.19 6.42
C VAL A 14 20.14 -24.55 6.97
N ALA A 15 20.25 -23.85 8.09
CA ALA A 15 19.20 -22.97 8.57
C ALA A 15 19.17 -21.73 7.67
N LEU A 16 18.23 -21.69 6.73
CA LEU A 16 17.88 -20.48 6.00
C LEU A 16 17.15 -19.56 6.98
N THR A 17 17.90 -18.66 7.62
CA THR A 17 17.31 -17.50 8.28
C THR A 17 16.77 -16.57 7.20
N VAL A 18 15.45 -16.59 7.00
CA VAL A 18 14.77 -15.52 6.28
C VAL A 18 14.80 -14.30 7.20
N SER A 19 15.81 -13.45 7.03
CA SER A 19 15.79 -12.12 7.62
C SER A 19 14.79 -11.30 6.81
N CYS A 20 13.56 -11.17 7.31
CA CYS A 20 12.63 -10.17 6.82
C CYS A 20 13.13 -8.82 7.33
N ALA A 21 14.08 -8.22 6.61
CA ALA A 21 14.50 -6.86 6.86
C ALA A 21 13.33 -5.95 6.49
N THR A 22 12.51 -5.58 7.48
CA THR A 22 11.63 -4.43 7.37
C THR A 22 12.54 -3.23 7.19
N LEU A 23 12.52 -2.60 6.02
CA LEU A 23 13.14 -1.29 5.84
C LEU A 23 12.31 -0.30 6.68
N GLY A 24 12.68 -0.17 7.95
CA GLY A 24 12.21 0.93 8.79
C GLY A 24 12.66 2.23 8.12
N ILE A 25 11.70 3.11 7.82
CA ILE A 25 12.00 4.41 7.26
C ILE A 25 12.41 5.29 8.43
N ASP A 26 13.69 5.62 8.48
CA ASP A 26 14.31 6.45 9.52
C ASP A 26 13.87 7.94 9.49
N THR A 27 12.82 8.30 8.77
CA THR A 27 12.54 9.72 8.44
C THR A 27 11.07 10.10 8.46
N LEU A 28 10.26 9.53 9.35
CA LEU A 28 9.05 10.20 9.75
C LEU A 28 9.35 11.35 10.68
N GLU A 29 9.27 12.55 10.14
CA GLU A 29 9.21 13.73 10.96
C GLU A 29 7.75 13.95 11.35
N PRO A 30 7.40 13.86 12.66
CA PRO A 30 6.08 14.29 13.09
C PRO A 30 5.91 15.73 12.64
N VAL A 31 4.90 15.96 11.82
CA VAL A 31 4.56 17.32 11.44
C VAL A 31 3.79 17.85 12.63
N ARG A 32 4.45 18.74 13.38
CA ARG A 32 3.67 19.77 14.05
C ARG A 32 3.00 20.54 12.95
N ILE A 33 1.72 20.26 12.73
CA ILE A 33 0.94 21.18 11.93
C ILE A 33 0.89 22.44 12.79
N ASP A 34 1.69 23.43 12.40
CA ASP A 34 1.73 24.73 13.05
C ASP A 34 0.40 25.43 12.75
N TYR A 35 -0.57 25.13 13.60
CA TYR A 35 -1.84 25.80 13.66
C TYR A 35 -1.71 26.85 14.77
N ASP A 36 -1.22 28.05 14.45
CA ASP A 36 -1.35 29.23 15.34
C ASP A 36 -2.83 29.58 15.69
N SER A 37 -3.80 28.72 15.32
CA SER A 37 -5.21 28.81 15.71
C SER A 37 -5.80 27.57 16.38
N LEU A 38 -5.02 26.50 16.65
CA LEU A 38 -5.47 25.40 17.52
C LEU A 38 -4.64 25.26 18.77
N GLU A 39 -5.04 25.99 19.80
CA GLU A 39 -4.56 25.83 21.16
C GLU A 39 -4.95 24.47 21.79
N ASN A 40 -5.63 23.56 21.06
CA ASN A 40 -6.18 22.33 21.59
C ASN A 40 -5.96 21.11 20.66
N PRO A 41 -5.18 20.08 21.07
CA PRO A 41 -5.04 18.81 20.34
C PRO A 41 -6.35 18.00 20.24
N ASP A 42 -7.42 18.45 20.90
CA ASP A 42 -8.79 17.92 20.77
C ASP A 42 -9.70 18.82 19.93
N ALA A 43 -9.16 19.85 19.26
CA ALA A 43 -9.93 20.73 18.42
C ALA A 43 -10.61 19.94 17.28
N VAL A 44 -11.93 19.97 17.29
CA VAL A 44 -12.77 19.40 16.24
C VAL A 44 -12.99 20.48 15.19
N TYR A 45 -12.49 20.27 13.99
CA TYR A 45 -12.78 21.10 12.83
C TYR A 45 -14.07 20.63 12.18
N GLY A 46 -15.16 21.35 12.44
CA GLY A 46 -16.50 20.92 12.06
C GLY A 46 -16.90 19.65 12.81
N LYS A 47 -16.78 18.49 12.16
CA LYS A 47 -17.02 17.16 12.76
C LYS A 47 -15.79 16.25 12.71
N ILE A 48 -14.64 16.77 12.28
CA ILE A 48 -13.41 15.99 12.09
C ILE A 48 -12.44 16.36 13.21
N ARG A 49 -11.95 15.35 13.93
CA ARG A 49 -10.86 15.49 14.89
C ARG A 49 -9.59 14.94 14.26
N ILE A 50 -8.55 15.75 14.16
CA ILE A 50 -7.24 15.32 13.68
C ILE A 50 -6.50 14.70 14.86
N LEU A 51 -6.11 13.43 14.74
CA LEU A 51 -5.46 12.68 15.82
C LEU A 51 -3.93 12.72 15.72
N SER A 52 -3.40 12.77 14.50
CA SER A 52 -1.97 12.73 14.20
C SER A 52 -1.67 13.21 12.78
N ALA A 53 -0.47 13.73 12.54
CA ALA A 53 0.01 14.16 11.23
C ALA A 53 1.52 13.95 11.11
N TYR A 54 1.95 13.42 9.96
CA TYR A 54 3.35 13.08 9.70
C TYR A 54 3.75 13.53 8.30
N LYS A 55 5.01 13.89 8.17
CA LYS A 55 5.65 14.13 6.88
C LYS A 55 6.47 12.91 6.53
N LEU A 56 6.20 12.39 5.35
CA LEU A 56 7.01 11.37 4.71
C LEU A 56 8.11 12.10 3.94
N ASN A 57 9.37 11.95 4.38
CA ASN A 57 10.51 12.54 3.71
C ASN A 57 11.02 11.60 2.60
N ASP A 58 11.10 12.10 1.36
CA ASP A 58 11.71 11.48 0.17
C ASP A 58 11.83 9.95 0.20
N VAL A 59 10.68 9.27 0.27
CA VAL A 59 10.63 7.81 0.35
C VAL A 59 10.69 7.21 -1.04
N SER A 60 11.56 6.22 -1.23
CA SER A 60 11.55 5.36 -2.42
C SER A 60 11.61 3.88 -2.01
N VAL A 61 10.75 3.06 -2.59
CA VAL A 61 10.68 1.62 -2.33
C VAL A 61 10.47 0.88 -3.64
N ASN A 62 11.10 -0.29 -3.81
CA ASN A 62 11.06 -1.07 -5.05
C ASN A 62 11.38 -0.27 -6.34
N GLY A 63 12.20 0.79 -6.25
CA GLY A 63 12.55 1.65 -7.39
C GLY A 63 11.49 2.71 -7.75
N HIS A 64 10.46 2.89 -6.91
CA HIS A 64 9.42 3.89 -7.07
C HIS A 64 9.47 4.92 -5.95
N ALA A 65 9.56 6.19 -6.31
CA ALA A 65 9.42 7.31 -5.37
C ALA A 65 7.94 7.46 -4.98
N MET A 66 7.69 7.66 -3.70
CA MET A 66 6.35 7.92 -3.18
C MET A 66 6.03 9.42 -3.31
N VAL A 67 5.52 9.78 -4.47
CA VAL A 67 5.18 11.16 -4.86
C VAL A 67 3.77 11.21 -5.41
N GLU A 68 3.16 12.40 -5.40
CA GLU A 68 1.85 12.64 -6.03
C GLU A 68 0.80 11.60 -5.60
N LEU A 69 0.70 11.33 -4.29
CA LEU A 69 -0.31 10.44 -3.74
C LEU A 69 -1.68 11.11 -3.84
N SER A 70 -2.62 10.40 -4.44
CA SER A 70 -3.95 10.93 -4.80
C SER A 70 -5.09 10.19 -4.10
N GLY A 71 -4.93 8.89 -3.81
CA GLY A 71 -5.94 8.07 -3.16
C GLY A 71 -5.40 7.19 -2.02
N LEU A 72 -6.24 6.92 -1.02
CA LEU A 72 -5.93 6.09 0.15
C LEU A 72 -7.08 5.12 0.44
N ALA A 73 -6.78 3.89 0.85
CA ALA A 73 -7.78 2.90 1.28
C ALA A 73 -7.23 1.95 2.36
N TRP A 74 -8.04 1.61 3.36
CA TRP A 74 -7.65 0.77 4.51
C TRP A 74 -8.11 -0.67 4.35
N SER A 75 -7.21 -1.62 4.56
CA SER A 75 -7.51 -3.05 4.71
C SER A 75 -7.38 -3.49 6.17
N GLU A 76 -8.49 -3.94 6.75
CA GLU A 76 -8.53 -4.48 8.11
C GLU A 76 -7.89 -5.88 8.16
N ASP A 77 -8.12 -6.72 7.15
CA ASP A 77 -7.56 -8.08 7.14
C ASP A 77 -6.04 -8.08 6.97
N GLU A 78 -5.49 -7.16 6.17
CA GLU A 78 -4.04 -7.00 5.98
C GLU A 78 -3.39 -6.08 7.02
N GLN A 79 -4.17 -5.26 7.72
CA GLN A 79 -3.68 -4.14 8.54
C GLN A 79 -2.75 -3.21 7.74
N LEU A 80 -3.15 -2.92 6.51
CA LEU A 80 -2.41 -2.08 5.56
C LEU A 80 -3.25 -0.88 5.14
N LEU A 81 -2.58 0.26 5.01
CA LEU A 81 -3.08 1.43 4.31
C LEU A 81 -2.49 1.41 2.89
N TYR A 82 -3.34 1.18 1.90
CA TYR A 82 -2.97 1.33 0.50
C TYR A 82 -2.98 2.80 0.11
N ALA A 83 -1.97 3.22 -0.64
CA ALA A 83 -1.92 4.54 -1.27
C ALA A 83 -1.66 4.40 -2.76
N VAL A 84 -2.34 5.19 -3.59
CA VAL A 84 -2.06 5.24 -5.03
C VAL A 84 -1.49 6.61 -5.40
N SER A 85 -0.51 6.60 -6.31
CA SER A 85 0.07 7.78 -6.94
C SER A 85 -0.52 8.00 -8.33
N ASP A 86 -0.64 9.25 -8.79
CA ASP A 86 -1.00 9.62 -10.18
C ASP A 86 -0.05 9.00 -11.23
N HIS A 87 1.12 8.51 -10.81
CA HIS A 87 2.06 7.78 -11.64
C HIS A 87 1.68 6.30 -11.85
N GLY A 88 0.54 5.86 -11.34
CA GLY A 88 0.03 4.49 -11.49
C GLY A 88 0.83 3.49 -10.66
N VAL A 89 1.15 3.84 -9.42
CA VAL A 89 1.86 2.98 -8.46
C VAL A 89 1.06 2.89 -7.18
N VAL A 90 0.83 1.67 -6.70
CA VAL A 90 0.23 1.39 -5.40
C VAL A 90 1.35 1.14 -4.38
N PHE A 91 1.28 1.82 -3.25
CA PHE A 91 2.17 1.65 -2.11
C PHE A 91 1.42 0.95 -0.99
N HIS A 92 2.09 0.02 -0.32
CA HIS A 92 1.59 -0.61 0.90
C HIS A 92 2.24 0.09 2.09
N LEU A 93 1.42 0.73 2.91
CA LEU A 93 1.83 1.41 4.12
C LEU A 93 1.32 0.63 5.33
N LYS A 94 2.14 0.54 6.37
CA LYS A 94 1.75 -0.06 7.64
C LYS A 94 1.84 1.01 8.74
N PRO A 95 0.73 1.66 9.09
CA PRO A 95 0.72 2.60 10.20
C PRO A 95 0.89 1.85 11.52
N GLU A 96 1.67 2.42 12.43
CA GLU A 96 1.69 2.02 13.83
C GLU A 96 0.75 2.94 14.61
N LEU A 97 -0.23 2.34 15.29
CA LEU A 97 -1.23 3.06 16.05
C LEU A 97 -1.06 2.80 17.55
N ASN A 98 -1.10 3.85 18.35
CA ASN A 98 -1.16 3.80 19.81
C ASN A 98 -2.29 4.72 20.30
N ASP A 99 -3.25 4.16 21.04
CA ASP A 99 -4.43 4.87 21.54
C ASP A 99 -5.17 5.70 20.45
N GLY A 100 -5.31 5.11 19.26
CA GLY A 100 -5.98 5.73 18.11
C GLY A 100 -5.17 6.83 17.41
N ARG A 101 -3.93 7.08 17.81
CA ARG A 101 -3.01 8.02 17.15
C ARG A 101 -1.95 7.25 16.38
N MET A 102 -1.64 7.71 15.17
CA MET A 102 -0.49 7.19 14.45
C MET A 102 0.78 7.65 15.16
N THR A 103 1.72 6.73 15.40
CA THR A 103 3.05 6.99 15.98
C THR A 103 4.17 6.83 14.96
N ASP A 104 3.95 5.97 13.98
CA ASP A 104 4.87 5.67 12.88
C ASP A 104 4.07 5.16 11.66
N VAL A 105 4.71 5.05 10.50
CA VAL A 105 4.21 4.40 9.30
C VAL A 105 5.39 3.86 8.48
N SER A 106 5.42 2.55 8.29
CA SER A 106 6.40 1.88 7.43
C SER A 106 5.87 1.79 5.99
N VAL A 107 6.69 2.11 4.99
CA VAL A 107 6.38 1.78 3.59
C VAL A 107 6.95 0.40 3.27
N ILE A 108 6.05 -0.55 3.04
CA ILE A 108 6.39 -1.97 2.93
C ILE A 108 6.84 -2.32 1.52
N THR A 109 6.08 -1.89 0.51
CA THR A 109 6.37 -2.19 -0.89
C THR A 109 5.65 -1.23 -1.84
N ALA A 110 6.09 -1.20 -3.09
CA ALA A 110 5.42 -0.52 -4.19
C ALA A 110 5.19 -1.46 -5.38
N HIS A 111 4.02 -1.32 -5.99
CA HIS A 111 3.56 -2.13 -7.10
C HIS A 111 3.01 -1.22 -8.22
N PRO A 112 3.67 -1.15 -9.39
CA PRO A 112 3.13 -0.40 -10.51
C PRO A 112 1.92 -1.13 -11.10
N LEU A 113 0.92 -0.36 -11.51
CA LEU A 113 -0.28 -0.84 -12.18
C LEU A 113 0.06 -1.38 -13.57
N LYS A 114 -0.47 -2.57 -13.88
CA LYS A 114 -0.20 -3.33 -15.10
C LYS A 114 -1.49 -3.72 -15.78
N ASP A 115 -1.46 -3.74 -17.11
CA ASP A 115 -2.52 -4.32 -17.92
C ASP A 115 -2.55 -5.86 -17.81
N ILE A 116 -3.52 -6.47 -18.46
CA ILE A 116 -3.71 -7.93 -18.49
C ILE A 116 -2.52 -8.71 -19.08
N ASN A 117 -1.66 -8.05 -19.85
CA ASN A 117 -0.45 -8.63 -20.43
C ASN A 117 0.80 -8.38 -19.56
N GLY A 118 0.62 -7.81 -18.36
CA GLY A 118 1.70 -7.45 -17.45
C GLY A 118 2.46 -6.18 -17.84
N LYS A 119 1.96 -5.40 -18.82
CA LYS A 119 2.61 -4.16 -19.25
C LYS A 119 2.21 -3.03 -18.32
N LEU A 120 3.21 -2.27 -17.85
CA LEU A 120 2.98 -1.08 -17.03
C LEU A 120 2.09 -0.06 -17.75
N TYR A 121 1.15 0.52 -17.01
CA TYR A 121 0.48 1.72 -17.48
C TYR A 121 1.47 2.87 -17.65
N ARG A 122 1.26 3.65 -18.71
CA ARG A 122 2.04 4.84 -19.05
C ARG A 122 1.09 5.99 -19.21
N TYR A 123 1.58 7.21 -19.02
CA TYR A 123 0.82 8.41 -19.32
C TYR A 123 0.23 8.33 -20.75
N PRO A 124 -1.05 8.69 -20.96
CA PRO A 124 -2.01 9.23 -19.98
C PRO A 124 -2.86 8.16 -19.25
N TRP A 125 -2.60 6.88 -19.46
CA TRP A 125 -3.40 5.79 -18.88
C TRP A 125 -3.09 5.51 -17.40
N ARG A 126 -1.93 5.95 -16.91
CA ARG A 126 -1.49 5.69 -15.52
C ARG A 126 -2.07 6.63 -14.46
N ASP A 127 -2.74 7.68 -14.91
CA ASP A 127 -3.20 8.84 -14.15
C ASP A 127 -4.31 8.50 -13.14
N SER A 128 -3.92 7.87 -12.02
CA SER A 128 -4.82 7.36 -10.99
C SER A 128 -5.05 8.37 -9.87
N GLU A 129 -6.31 8.53 -9.47
CA GLU A 129 -6.75 9.56 -8.52
C GLU A 129 -7.54 9.00 -7.33
N GLY A 130 -8.41 8.03 -7.58
CA GLY A 130 -9.26 7.44 -6.55
C GLY A 130 -8.85 6.02 -6.22
N LEU A 131 -8.98 5.64 -4.95
CA LEU A 131 -8.69 4.29 -4.46
C LEU A 131 -9.77 3.84 -3.47
N ASP A 132 -10.21 2.60 -3.62
CA ASP A 132 -11.00 1.86 -2.64
C ASP A 132 -10.55 0.40 -2.62
N VAL A 133 -10.92 -0.36 -1.59
CA VAL A 133 -10.55 -1.78 -1.43
C VAL A 133 -11.77 -2.65 -1.15
N PHE A 134 -11.93 -3.69 -1.95
CA PHE A 134 -12.86 -4.79 -1.69
C PHE A 134 -12.18 -5.87 -0.88
N ASN A 135 -13.00 -6.68 -0.18
CA ASN A 135 -12.56 -7.79 0.67
C ASN A 135 -11.72 -7.40 1.90
N SER A 136 -11.56 -6.11 2.17
CA SER A 136 -10.74 -5.57 3.26
C SER A 136 -11.09 -6.00 4.69
N ASN A 137 -12.23 -6.67 4.92
CA ASN A 137 -12.69 -7.10 6.23
C ASN A 137 -13.62 -8.31 6.13
N ASN A 138 -13.24 -9.28 5.30
CA ASN A 138 -13.93 -10.56 5.16
C ASN A 138 -13.24 -11.71 5.92
N HIS A 139 -12.15 -11.42 6.64
CA HIS A 139 -11.31 -12.35 7.40
C HIS A 139 -10.49 -13.32 6.53
N ILE A 140 -10.18 -12.96 5.29
CA ILE A 140 -9.36 -13.73 4.37
C ILE A 140 -8.12 -12.91 3.99
N ALA A 141 -6.97 -13.27 4.55
CA ALA A 141 -5.73 -12.62 4.17
C ALA A 141 -5.36 -12.92 2.70
N GLY A 142 -5.01 -11.86 1.98
CA GLY A 142 -4.43 -11.88 0.65
C GLY A 142 -5.42 -11.81 -0.51
N ASP A 143 -6.72 -11.61 -0.24
CA ASP A 143 -7.76 -11.55 -1.27
C ASP A 143 -8.29 -10.13 -1.56
N ASP A 144 -7.61 -9.11 -1.04
CA ASP A 144 -7.89 -7.70 -1.34
C ASP A 144 -7.88 -7.41 -2.85
N GLU A 145 -8.96 -6.78 -3.33
CA GLU A 145 -9.03 -6.20 -4.67
C GLU A 145 -9.08 -4.67 -4.57
N LEU A 146 -8.19 -4.00 -5.29
CA LEU A 146 -8.09 -2.55 -5.32
C LEU A 146 -8.94 -2.00 -6.46
N LEU A 147 -9.87 -1.10 -6.16
CA LEU A 147 -10.61 -0.34 -7.17
C LEU A 147 -9.94 1.02 -7.38
N VAL A 148 -9.42 1.25 -8.58
CA VAL A 148 -8.70 2.48 -8.93
C VAL A 148 -9.49 3.29 -9.95
N ALA A 149 -9.63 4.59 -9.67
CA ALA A 149 -10.21 5.58 -10.59
C ALA A 149 -9.11 6.38 -11.28
N PHE A 150 -9.32 6.71 -12.56
CA PHE A 150 -8.36 7.46 -13.37
C PHE A 150 -8.97 8.75 -13.93
N GLU A 151 -8.21 9.85 -14.02
CA GLU A 151 -8.71 11.16 -14.45
C GLU A 151 -8.60 11.37 -15.96
N ILE A 152 -7.40 11.41 -16.56
CA ILE A 152 -7.25 11.79 -17.99
C ILE A 152 -7.91 10.78 -18.94
N LYS A 153 -7.91 9.49 -18.57
CA LYS A 153 -8.65 8.44 -19.26
C LYS A 153 -9.70 7.88 -18.32
N PRO A 154 -10.87 8.55 -18.21
CA PRO A 154 -11.90 8.24 -17.22
C PRO A 154 -12.31 6.79 -17.28
N ARG A 155 -11.99 6.05 -16.22
CA ARG A 155 -12.37 4.65 -16.05
C ARG A 155 -12.19 4.23 -14.59
N LEU A 156 -12.82 3.10 -14.27
CA LEU A 156 -12.63 2.37 -13.03
C LEU A 156 -12.11 0.98 -13.36
N GLU A 157 -11.03 0.57 -12.71
CA GLU A 157 -10.41 -0.74 -12.91
C GLU A 157 -10.08 -1.39 -11.57
N ARG A 158 -10.25 -2.71 -11.53
CA ARG A 158 -9.92 -3.55 -10.37
C ARG A 158 -8.55 -4.15 -10.57
N PHE A 159 -7.73 -4.13 -9.54
CA PHE A 159 -6.39 -4.72 -9.49
C PHE A 159 -6.29 -5.65 -8.29
N ASP A 160 -5.40 -6.63 -8.35
CA ASP A 160 -4.95 -7.29 -7.13
C ASP A 160 -4.05 -6.35 -6.32
N ASN A 161 -3.74 -6.74 -5.08
CA ASN A 161 -2.80 -6.00 -4.23
C ASN A 161 -1.35 -5.99 -4.74
N ARG A 162 -1.06 -6.45 -5.96
CA ARG A 162 0.25 -6.39 -6.62
C ARG A 162 0.21 -5.59 -7.93
N GLY A 163 -0.88 -4.84 -8.13
CA GLY A 163 -1.09 -3.96 -9.27
C GLY A 163 -1.39 -4.68 -10.59
N ASN A 164 -1.77 -5.95 -10.56
CA ASN A 164 -2.17 -6.68 -11.78
C ASN A 164 -3.67 -6.50 -12.03
N LEU A 165 -4.04 -6.14 -13.25
CA LEU A 165 -5.44 -5.91 -13.63
C LEU A 165 -6.29 -7.18 -13.49
N LEU A 166 -7.39 -7.08 -12.72
CA LEU A 166 -8.45 -8.08 -12.60
C LEU A 166 -9.61 -7.81 -13.55
N GLY A 167 -9.86 -6.54 -13.89
CA GLY A 167 -10.81 -6.15 -14.94
C GLY A 167 -11.40 -4.75 -14.74
N SER A 168 -12.06 -4.22 -15.77
CA SER A 168 -12.66 -2.89 -15.73
C SER A 168 -14.11 -2.92 -15.22
N VAL A 169 -14.51 -1.87 -14.51
CA VAL A 169 -15.91 -1.63 -14.14
C VAL A 169 -16.58 -0.83 -15.26
N LYS A 170 -17.80 -1.26 -15.62
CA LYS A 170 -18.60 -0.54 -16.62
C LYS A 170 -19.18 0.71 -16.00
N LEU A 171 -18.83 1.86 -16.57
CA LEU A 171 -19.40 3.14 -16.16
C LEU A 171 -20.81 3.33 -16.76
N PRO A 172 -21.72 4.03 -16.06
CA PRO A 172 -22.96 4.54 -16.64
C PRO A 172 -22.74 5.29 -17.96
N LYS A 173 -23.76 5.27 -18.82
CA LYS A 173 -23.73 6.03 -20.08
C LYS A 173 -23.59 7.53 -19.77
N GLY A 174 -22.72 8.22 -20.52
CA GLY A 174 -22.49 9.67 -20.39
C GLY A 174 -21.26 10.06 -19.55
N ILE A 175 -20.60 9.09 -18.91
CA ILE A 175 -19.30 9.28 -18.22
C ILE A 175 -18.20 8.32 -18.74
N ASP A 176 -18.55 7.38 -19.60
CA ASP A 176 -17.59 6.54 -20.34
C ASP A 176 -17.17 7.27 -21.62
N HIS A 177 -15.95 7.81 -21.67
CA HIS A 177 -15.39 8.53 -22.83
C HIS A 177 -14.55 7.62 -23.75
N ARG A 178 -14.80 6.31 -23.74
CA ARG A 178 -14.14 5.33 -24.63
C ARG A 178 -14.48 5.55 -26.10
#